data_AF-A0A6C0JEC1-F1
#
_entry.id   AF-A0A6C0JEC1-F1
#
_cell.length_a   1.000
_cell.length_b   1.000
_cell.length_c   1.000
_cell.angle_alpha   90.00
_cell.angle_beta   90.00
_cell.angle_gamma   90.00
#
_symmetry.space_group_name_H-M   'P 1'
#
loop_
_entity.id
_entity.type
_entity.pdbx_description
1 polymer ?
#
loop_
_entity_poly.entity_id
_entity_poly.type
_entity_poly.pdbx_seq_one_letter_code
_entity_poly.pdbx_strand_id
1 'polypeptide(L)'
;MIGSFVDDIIFVGFKDIHTTEEWILKLLPLVNDIAHIFTIASGIPIYPHYIKNMVELIKRCSIDFLALTGIVGNAAYKTEKYSKMDGIVYSLALLFFGFLIPNFILEPILKKFPKSLKFIVGIIVIYGLEICIALVYRQYKIYKKNKISKAN
;
A
#
# COMPACT_ATOMS: atom_id res chain seq x y z
N MET A 1 1.01 -2.88 25.83
CA MET A 1 0.09 -1.99 25.08
C MET A 1 0.81 -0.98 24.19
N ILE A 2 1.95 -0.41 24.63
CA ILE A 2 2.82 0.45 23.80
C ILE A 2 3.68 -0.37 22.81
N GLY A 3 4.24 -1.51 23.24
CA GLY A 3 5.06 -2.37 22.37
C GLY A 3 4.33 -2.87 21.12
N SER A 4 3.08 -3.35 21.26
CA SER A 4 2.26 -3.76 20.11
C SER A 4 1.81 -2.60 19.23
N PHE A 5 1.83 -1.34 19.70
CA PHE A 5 1.53 -0.20 18.85
C PHE A 5 2.69 0.15 17.93
N VAL A 6 3.89 0.18 18.48
CA VAL A 6 5.11 0.47 17.71
C VAL A 6 5.32 -0.61 16.65
N ASP A 7 5.19 -1.88 17.02
CA ASP A 7 5.36 -3.02 16.10
C ASP A 7 4.29 -3.06 15.00
N ASP A 8 2.99 -2.91 15.35
CA ASP A 8 1.91 -3.06 14.38
C ASP A 8 1.75 -1.84 13.45
N ILE A 9 2.05 -0.63 13.92
CA ILE A 9 1.79 0.62 13.17
C ILE A 9 3.07 1.26 12.67
N ILE A 10 4.05 1.49 13.53
CA ILE A 10 5.28 2.20 13.13
C ILE A 10 6.13 1.27 12.26
N PHE A 11 6.28 0.00 12.64
CA PHE A 11 6.94 -0.97 11.77
C PHE A 11 6.01 -1.56 10.71
N VAL A 12 4.76 -1.08 10.61
CA VAL A 12 3.78 -1.47 9.58
C VAL A 12 3.67 -3.01 9.40
N GLY A 13 3.87 -3.76 10.48
CA GLY A 13 3.83 -5.22 10.48
C GLY A 13 5.02 -5.93 9.80
N PHE A 14 6.13 -5.25 9.49
CA PHE A 14 7.33 -5.90 8.91
C PHE A 14 7.93 -6.98 9.83
N LYS A 15 7.73 -6.86 11.14
CA LYS A 15 8.25 -7.81 12.14
C LYS A 15 7.52 -9.16 12.12
N ASP A 16 6.29 -9.18 11.59
CA ASP A 16 5.44 -10.38 11.54
C ASP A 16 5.59 -11.15 10.21
N ILE A 17 6.52 -10.73 9.34
CA ILE A 17 6.78 -11.35 8.05
C ILE A 17 7.87 -12.40 8.23
N HIS A 18 7.51 -13.66 8.01
CA HIS A 18 8.42 -14.79 8.19
C HIS A 18 8.64 -15.58 6.90
N THR A 19 7.75 -15.45 5.92
CA THR A 19 7.83 -16.20 4.66
C THR A 19 8.01 -15.31 3.44
N THR A 20 8.56 -15.88 2.36
CA THR A 20 8.69 -15.19 1.07
C THR A 20 7.32 -14.77 0.53
N GLU A 21 6.29 -15.58 0.73
CA GLU A 21 4.92 -15.27 0.32
C GLU A 21 4.39 -14.01 1.02
N GLU A 22 4.61 -13.89 2.33
CA GLU A 22 4.20 -12.70 3.10
C GLU A 22 4.96 -11.44 2.66
N TRP A 23 6.24 -11.57 2.27
CA TRP A 23 7.00 -10.47 1.64
C TRP A 23 6.41 -10.06 0.29
N ILE A 24 6.06 -11.02 -0.56
CA ILE A 24 5.42 -10.73 -1.85
C ILE A 24 4.09 -10.02 -1.61
N LEU A 25 3.25 -10.53 -0.70
CA LEU A 25 1.99 -9.89 -0.34
C LEU A 25 2.19 -8.48 0.21
N LYS A 26 3.27 -8.21 0.94
CA LYS A 26 3.55 -6.87 1.47
C LYS A 26 4.03 -5.89 0.40
N LEU A 27 4.91 -6.33 -0.51
CA LEU A 27 5.58 -5.44 -1.47
C LEU A 27 4.82 -5.28 -2.78
N LEU A 28 4.14 -6.33 -3.25
CA LEU A 28 3.47 -6.34 -4.55
C LEU A 28 2.41 -5.23 -4.69
N PRO A 29 1.58 -4.92 -3.67
CA PRO A 29 0.65 -3.80 -3.72
C PRO A 29 1.30 -2.43 -3.94
N LEU A 30 2.59 -2.27 -3.61
CA LEU A 30 3.32 -0.99 -3.66
C LEU A 30 4.08 -0.77 -4.98
N VAL A 31 4.05 -1.75 -5.89
CA VAL A 31 4.87 -1.72 -7.10
C VAL A 31 4.53 -0.54 -8.02
N ASN A 32 3.25 -0.15 -8.09
CA ASN A 32 2.81 1.04 -8.82
C ASN A 32 3.41 2.33 -8.23
N ASP A 33 3.36 2.49 -6.91
CA ASP A 33 3.85 3.67 -6.23
C ASP A 33 5.36 3.78 -6.36
N ILE A 34 6.08 2.67 -6.18
CA ILE A 34 7.53 2.59 -6.38
C ILE A 34 7.89 2.99 -7.82
N ALA A 35 7.22 2.42 -8.81
CA ALA A 35 7.46 2.75 -10.22
C ALA A 35 7.16 4.23 -10.53
N HIS A 36 6.14 4.80 -9.89
CA HIS A 36 5.78 6.20 -10.02
C HIS A 36 6.85 7.13 -9.42
N ILE A 37 7.35 6.84 -8.21
CA ILE A 37 8.49 7.57 -7.61
C ILE A 37 9.70 7.50 -8.53
N PHE A 38 10.08 6.30 -8.98
CA PHE A 38 11.23 6.13 -9.85
C PHE A 38 11.08 6.95 -11.14
N THR A 39 9.88 6.98 -11.70
CA THR A 39 9.59 7.77 -12.90
C THR A 39 9.85 9.25 -12.68
N ILE A 40 9.31 9.80 -11.60
CA ILE A 40 9.43 11.22 -11.26
C ILE A 40 10.85 11.60 -10.84
N ALA A 41 11.54 10.73 -10.10
CA ALA A 41 12.88 11.00 -9.57
C ALA A 41 13.97 10.87 -10.64
N SER A 42 13.89 9.83 -11.49
CA SER A 42 14.88 9.60 -12.55
C SER A 42 14.61 10.45 -13.80
N GLY A 43 13.33 10.66 -14.14
CA GLY A 43 12.88 11.21 -15.41
C GLY A 43 12.65 10.14 -16.50
N ILE A 44 12.83 8.85 -16.18
CA ILE A 44 12.57 7.73 -17.09
C ILE A 44 11.09 7.34 -16.97
N PRO A 45 10.30 7.31 -18.05
CA PRO A 45 8.85 7.04 -18.00
C PRO A 45 8.55 5.54 -17.80
N ILE A 46 8.86 5.01 -16.61
CA ILE A 46 8.55 3.62 -16.22
C ILE A 46 7.05 3.48 -15.97
N TYR A 47 6.47 4.45 -15.25
CA TYR A 47 5.05 4.58 -14.93
C TYR A 47 4.54 5.91 -15.51
N PRO A 48 4.17 5.94 -16.81
CA PRO A 48 3.82 7.18 -17.50
C PRO A 48 2.49 7.74 -17.01
N HIS A 49 2.51 8.96 -16.48
CA HIS A 49 1.28 9.64 -16.04
C HIS A 49 0.43 10.10 -17.24
N TYR A 50 1.08 10.65 -18.26
CA TYR A 50 0.47 11.03 -19.53
C TYR A 50 0.83 9.99 -20.60
N ILE A 51 -0.19 9.28 -21.08
CA ILE A 51 -0.02 8.20 -22.06
C ILE A 51 0.03 8.82 -23.46
N LYS A 52 1.15 8.63 -24.15
CA LYS A 52 1.38 9.16 -25.50
C LYS A 52 1.22 8.10 -26.59
N ASN A 53 1.38 6.83 -26.24
CA ASN A 53 1.34 5.71 -27.18
C ASN A 53 0.89 4.40 -26.50
N MET A 54 0.62 3.37 -27.31
CA MET A 54 0.19 2.06 -26.82
C MET A 54 1.24 1.37 -25.93
N VAL A 55 2.52 1.58 -26.18
CA VAL A 55 3.59 0.98 -25.36
C VAL A 55 3.56 1.55 -23.93
N GLU A 56 3.33 2.85 -23.78
CA GLU A 56 3.17 3.52 -22.48
C GLU A 56 1.91 3.06 -21.75
N LEU A 57 0.80 2.89 -22.47
CA LEU A 57 -0.44 2.33 -21.90
C LEU A 57 -0.20 0.91 -21.36
N ILE A 58 0.41 0.04 -22.16
CA ILE A 58 0.70 -1.35 -21.77
C ILE A 58 1.61 -1.37 -20.54
N LYS A 59 2.66 -0.55 -20.48
CA LYS A 59 3.54 -0.47 -19.31
C LYS A 59 2.79 -0.09 -18.05
N ARG A 60 1.98 0.97 -18.11
CA ARG A 60 1.18 1.42 -16.96
C ARG A 60 0.20 0.34 -16.51
N CYS A 61 -0.58 -0.22 -17.44
CA CYS A 61 -1.55 -1.27 -17.16
C CYS A 61 -0.90 -2.52 -16.55
N SER A 62 0.27 -2.93 -17.03
CA SER A 62 1.00 -4.08 -16.47
C SER A 62 1.43 -3.82 -15.02
N ILE A 63 1.90 -2.62 -14.71
CA ILE A 63 2.29 -2.25 -13.35
C ILE A 63 1.07 -2.18 -12.43
N ASP A 64 -0.02 -1.55 -12.89
CA ASP A 64 -1.28 -1.48 -12.15
C ASP A 64 -1.85 -2.88 -11.89
N PHE A 65 -1.78 -3.77 -12.89
CA PHE A 65 -2.21 -5.15 -12.78
C PHE A 65 -1.42 -5.92 -11.72
N LEU A 66 -0.10 -5.73 -11.65
CA LEU A 66 0.72 -6.32 -10.59
C LEU A 66 0.31 -5.81 -9.21
N ALA A 67 0.15 -4.50 -9.05
CA ALA A 67 -0.28 -3.90 -7.78
C ALA A 67 -1.66 -4.44 -7.34
N LEU A 68 -2.63 -4.45 -8.25
CA LEU A 68 -3.97 -4.99 -8.00
C LEU A 68 -3.94 -6.49 -7.66
N THR A 69 -3.09 -7.27 -8.31
CA THR A 69 -2.89 -8.69 -7.98
C THR A 69 -2.37 -8.86 -6.56
N GLY A 70 -1.43 -8.00 -6.11
CA GLY A 70 -0.99 -7.97 -4.71
C GLY A 70 -2.13 -7.68 -3.74
N ILE A 71 -3.01 -6.74 -4.09
CA ILE A 71 -4.18 -6.38 -3.26
C ILE A 71 -5.17 -7.56 -3.18
N VAL A 72 -5.44 -8.23 -4.31
CA VAL A 72 -6.28 -9.43 -4.36
C VAL A 72 -5.66 -10.56 -3.54
N GLY A 73 -4.35 -10.78 -3.65
CA GLY A 73 -3.62 -11.75 -2.83
C GLY A 73 -3.76 -11.48 -1.34
N ASN A 74 -3.66 -10.21 -0.91
CA ASN A 74 -3.91 -9.83 0.48
C ASN A 74 -5.35 -10.10 0.92
N ALA A 75 -6.32 -9.85 0.03
CA ALA A 75 -7.73 -10.12 0.32
C ALA A 75 -7.95 -11.61 0.61
N ALA A 76 -7.39 -12.47 -0.24
CA ALA A 76 -7.47 -13.92 -0.11
C ALA A 76 -6.79 -14.39 1.18
N TYR A 77 -5.53 -14.01 1.39
CA TYR A 77 -4.75 -14.41 2.57
C TYR A 77 -5.41 -13.99 3.88
N LYS A 78 -5.90 -12.74 4.00
CA LYS A 78 -6.57 -12.26 5.22
C LYS A 78 -7.94 -12.92 5.44
N THR A 79 -8.65 -13.25 4.36
CA THR A 79 -9.92 -13.98 4.43
C THR A 79 -9.71 -15.38 4.98
N GLU A 80 -8.70 -16.09 4.48
CA GLU A 80 -8.34 -17.44 4.89
C GLU A 80 -7.81 -17.48 6.32
N LYS A 81 -6.87 -16.59 6.66
CA LYS A 81 -6.21 -16.59 7.97
C LYS A 81 -7.07 -16.07 9.13
N TYR A 82 -8.02 -15.18 8.87
CA TYR A 82 -8.77 -14.49 9.93
C TYR A 82 -10.28 -14.54 9.74
N SER A 83 -10.82 -13.79 8.77
CA SER A 83 -12.24 -13.79 8.43
C SER A 83 -12.50 -13.04 7.12
N LYS A 84 -13.65 -13.31 6.49
CA LYS A 84 -14.12 -12.56 5.31
C LYS A 84 -14.09 -11.05 5.51
N MET A 85 -14.52 -10.56 6.67
CA MET A 85 -14.54 -9.12 6.95
C MET A 85 -13.14 -8.53 7.16
N ASP A 86 -12.18 -9.32 7.68
CA ASP A 86 -10.78 -8.90 7.77
C ASP A 86 -10.18 -8.69 6.38
N GLY A 87 -10.43 -9.63 5.45
CA GLY A 87 -9.99 -9.50 4.06
C GLY A 87 -10.60 -8.28 3.37
N ILE A 88 -11.91 -8.08 3.49
CA ILE A 88 -12.59 -6.93 2.88
C ILE A 88 -12.03 -5.61 3.41
N VAL A 89 -11.97 -5.42 4.74
CA VAL A 89 -11.54 -4.15 5.34
C VAL A 89 -10.09 -3.84 4.99
N TYR A 90 -9.20 -4.82 5.09
CA TYR A 90 -7.78 -4.61 4.79
C TYR A 90 -7.55 -4.29 3.32
N SER A 91 -8.21 -5.00 2.40
CA SER A 91 -8.05 -4.75 0.96
C SER A 91 -8.71 -3.45 0.50
N LEU A 92 -9.81 -3.02 1.12
CA LEU A 92 -10.37 -1.68 0.87
C LEU A 92 -9.40 -0.58 1.33
N ALA A 93 -8.74 -0.76 2.49
CA ALA A 93 -7.71 0.17 2.94
C ALA A 93 -6.52 0.21 1.96
N LEU A 94 -6.07 -0.95 1.46
CA LEU A 94 -5.03 -1.02 0.42
C LEU A 94 -5.46 -0.33 -0.88
N LEU A 95 -6.67 -0.60 -1.39
CA LEU A 95 -7.17 0.06 -2.61
C LEU A 95 -7.22 1.57 -2.44
N PHE A 96 -7.65 2.05 -1.28
CA PHE A 96 -7.81 3.48 -1.05
C PHE A 96 -6.47 4.19 -0.81
N PHE A 97 -5.69 3.72 0.16
CA PHE A 97 -4.45 4.39 0.58
C PHE A 97 -3.21 3.93 -0.20
N GLY A 98 -3.17 2.69 -0.69
CA GLY A 98 -2.03 2.14 -1.43
C GLY A 98 -2.17 2.14 -2.95
N PHE A 99 -3.35 2.49 -3.49
CA PHE A 99 -3.54 2.55 -4.94
C PHE A 99 -4.20 3.86 -5.41
N LEU A 100 -5.33 4.25 -4.81
CA LEU A 100 -6.08 5.42 -5.26
C LEU A 100 -5.41 6.74 -4.89
N ILE A 101 -5.14 6.95 -3.59
CA ILE A 101 -4.56 8.21 -3.09
C ILE A 101 -3.19 8.52 -3.71
N PRO A 102 -2.20 7.60 -3.74
CA PRO A 102 -0.89 7.88 -4.30
C PRO A 102 -0.98 8.37 -5.76
N ASN A 103 -1.87 7.76 -6.55
CA ASN A 103 -2.08 8.14 -7.95
C ASN A 103 -2.58 9.58 -8.12
N PHE A 104 -3.27 10.16 -7.12
CA PHE A 104 -3.69 11.56 -7.15
C PHE A 104 -2.66 12.53 -6.58
N ILE A 105 -1.97 12.15 -5.50
CA ILE A 105 -1.20 13.12 -4.70
C ILE A 105 0.31 13.07 -4.96
N LEU A 106 0.85 11.94 -5.40
CA LEU A 106 2.29 11.73 -5.41
C LEU A 106 3.00 12.67 -6.39
N GLU A 107 2.50 12.79 -7.63
CA GLU A 107 3.10 13.71 -8.60
C GLU A 107 3.00 15.19 -8.19
N PRO A 108 1.83 15.73 -7.79
CA PRO A 108 1.73 17.09 -7.28
C PRO A 108 2.62 17.38 -6.07
N ILE A 109 2.80 16.41 -5.16
CA ILE A 109 3.69 16.56 -4.01
C ILE A 109 5.15 16.59 -4.48
N LEU A 110 5.59 15.59 -5.24
CA LEU A 110 6.99 15.45 -5.65
C LEU A 110 7.46 16.57 -6.57
N LYS A 111 6.57 17.19 -7.34
CA LYS A 111 6.89 18.37 -8.16
C LYS A 111 7.35 19.58 -7.34
N LYS A 112 6.98 19.68 -6.05
CA LYS A 112 7.37 20.78 -5.16
C LYS A 112 8.81 20.67 -4.62
N PHE A 113 9.46 19.52 -4.81
CA PHE A 113 10.77 19.23 -4.25
C PHE A 113 11.86 19.16 -5.34
N PRO A 114 13.12 19.50 -5.00
CA PRO A 114 14.24 19.36 -5.93
C PRO A 114 14.47 17.89 -6.28
N LYS A 115 15.05 17.61 -7.47
CA LYS A 115 15.22 16.26 -8.02
C LYS A 115 15.89 15.29 -7.04
N SER A 116 16.90 15.75 -6.30
CA SER A 116 17.63 14.96 -5.29
C SER A 116 16.77 14.48 -4.12
N LEU A 117 15.70 15.20 -3.78
CA LEU A 117 14.83 14.87 -2.65
C LEU A 117 13.57 14.10 -3.06
N LYS A 118 13.20 14.07 -4.34
CA LYS A 118 11.95 13.46 -4.81
C LYS A 118 11.83 11.98 -4.42
N PHE A 119 12.93 11.23 -4.51
CA PHE A 119 12.93 9.81 -4.13
C PHE A 119 12.64 9.63 -2.63
N ILE A 120 13.36 10.37 -1.78
CA ILE A 120 13.21 10.31 -0.32
C ILE A 120 11.79 10.74 0.10
N VAL A 121 11.32 11.88 -0.42
CA VAL A 121 9.96 12.37 -0.13
C VAL A 121 8.91 11.37 -0.60
N GLY A 122 9.11 10.74 -1.76
CA GLY A 122 8.19 9.72 -2.26
C GLY A 122 8.08 8.54 -1.30
N ILE A 123 9.21 8.01 -0.82
CA ILE A 123 9.25 6.92 0.15
C ILE A 123 8.54 7.33 1.45
N ILE A 124 8.76 8.56 1.93
CA ILE A 124 8.07 9.08 3.13
C ILE A 124 6.55 9.13 2.91
N VAL A 125 6.09 9.56 1.74
CA VAL A 125 4.65 9.60 1.41
C VAL A 125 4.06 8.19 1.39
N ILE A 126 4.70 7.23 0.70
CA ILE A 126 4.24 5.83 0.68
C ILE A 126 4.18 5.27 2.10
N TYR A 127 5.23 5.48 2.89
CA TYR A 127 5.29 4.99 4.27
C TYR A 127 4.19 5.60 5.15
N GLY A 128 3.87 6.89 4.97
CA GLY A 128 2.74 7.52 5.65
C GLY A 128 1.38 6.90 5.27
N LEU A 129 1.20 6.53 3.99
CA LEU A 129 -0.02 5.85 3.53
C LEU A 129 -0.12 4.41 4.06
N GLU A 130 1.00 3.71 4.14
CA GLU A 130 1.11 2.40 4.80
C GLU A 130 0.73 2.46 6.29
N ILE A 131 1.14 3.53 7.00
CA ILE A 131 0.70 3.79 8.38
C ILE A 131 -0.83 3.98 8.43
N CYS A 132 -1.42 4.73 7.49
CA CYS A 132 -2.88 4.89 7.42
C CYS A 132 -3.60 3.54 7.26
N ILE A 133 -3.09 2.64 6.42
CA ILE A 133 -3.62 1.28 6.26
C ILE A 133 -3.57 0.52 7.59
N ALA A 134 -2.42 0.52 8.25
CA ALA A 134 -2.23 -0.14 9.55
C ALA A 134 -3.18 0.42 10.62
N LEU A 135 -3.37 1.74 10.66
CA LEU A 135 -4.30 2.40 11.57
C LEU A 135 -5.74 1.98 11.32
N VAL A 136 -6.22 2.02 10.08
CA VAL A 136 -7.58 1.59 9.72
C VAL A 136 -7.81 0.14 10.14
N TYR A 137 -6.88 -0.75 9.82
CA TYR A 137 -7.02 -2.16 10.15
C TYR A 137 -6.98 -2.43 11.65
N ARG A 138 -6.14 -1.72 12.41
CA ARG A 138 -6.12 -1.79 13.87
C ARG A 138 -7.43 -1.32 14.48
N GLN A 139 -7.97 -0.18 14.03
CA GLN A 139 -9.24 0.35 14.54
C GLN A 139 -10.37 -0.67 14.32
N TYR A 140 -10.37 -1.33 13.16
CA TYR A 140 -11.29 -2.43 12.89
C TYR A 140 -11.11 -3.62 13.84
N LYS A 141 -9.88 -4.07 14.13
CA LYS A 141 -9.64 -5.15 15.11
C LYS A 141 -10.16 -4.80 16.50
N ILE A 142 -9.95 -3.57 16.96
CA ILE A 142 -10.47 -3.08 18.25
C ILE A 142 -11.99 -3.12 18.26
N TYR A 143 -12.63 -2.61 17.21
CA TYR A 143 -14.08 -2.66 17.05
C TYR A 143 -14.62 -4.10 17.08
N LYS A 144 -14.01 -5.01 16.32
CA LYS A 144 -14.37 -6.44 16.27
C LYS A 144 -14.27 -7.08 17.66
N LYS A 145 -13.18 -6.84 18.39
CA LYS A 145 -12.98 -7.37 19.76
C LYS A 145 -14.05 -6.87 20.73
N ASN A 146 -14.35 -5.57 20.70
CA ASN A 146 -15.38 -4.99 21.58
C ASN A 146 -16.78 -5.54 21.28
N LYS A 147 -17.10 -5.80 20.00
CA LYS A 147 -18.37 -6.40 19.61
C LYS A 147 -18.53 -7.83 20.16
N ILE A 148 -17.47 -8.64 20.09
CA ILE A 148 -17.47 -10.02 20.62
C ILE A 148 -17.61 -10.01 22.15
N SER A 149 -16.90 -9.13 22.85
CA SER A 149 -16.98 -9.02 24.31
C SER A 149 -18.34 -8.58 24.84
N LYS A 150 -19.16 -7.91 24.02
CA LYS A 150 -20.54 -7.52 24.39
C LYS A 150 -21.58 -8.59 24.08
N ALA A 151 -21.21 -9.61 23.30
CA ALA A 151 -22.09 -10.70 22.89
C ALA A 151 -21.97 -11.95 23.79
N ASN A 152 -20.93 -12.00 24.64
CA ASN A 152 -20.72 -12.98 25.70
C ASN A 152 -21.11 -12.38 27.05
#